data_AF-A0A847UES2-F1
#
_entry.id   AF-A0A847UES2-F1
#
_cell.length_a   1.000
_cell.length_b   1.000
_cell.length_c   1.000
_cell.angle_alpha   90.00
_cell.angle_beta   90.00
_cell.angle_gamma   90.00
#
_symmetry.space_group_name_H-M   'P 1'
#
loop_
_entity.id
_entity.type
_entity.pdbx_description
1 polymer ?
#
loop_
_entity_poly.entity_id
_entity_poly.type
_entity_poly.pdbx_seq_one_letter_code
_entity_poly.pdbx_strand_id
1 'polypeptide(L)'
;MAVAGLIGAALLGTAFDRRSVLILFGAMIAADLDSFVGLVSVVGHRTAFHTLLVPITAAVVLLVDLRRGEGSWVRRRWGPRGVRITWVTIVAYAGAAIGLDLFSAGGANPFWPLHDQFYVIDGKIELSSRRGIVQTFVDLGSERGGDASSSETVARGTSRDVNVSTGIDPNPDGGDTAEPVDRVFPVVRSGWQLLVLVVGTTVTAARFYVDQTVPAE
;
A
#
# COMPACT_ATOMS: atom_id res chain seq x y z
N MET A 1 5.21 -5.58 -3.55
CA MET A 1 6.69 -5.55 -3.66
C MET A 1 7.26 -4.61 -4.72
N ALA A 2 6.92 -4.74 -6.01
CA ALA A 2 7.55 -3.94 -7.08
C ALA A 2 7.40 -2.41 -6.89
N VAL A 3 6.21 -1.95 -6.51
CA VAL A 3 5.96 -0.53 -6.20
C VAL A 3 6.77 -0.06 -4.98
N ALA A 4 6.85 -0.87 -3.92
CA ALA A 4 7.71 -0.56 -2.77
C ALA A 4 9.18 -0.41 -3.20
N GLY A 5 9.66 -1.30 -4.07
CA GLY A 5 11.00 -1.23 -4.65
C GLY A 5 11.24 0.08 -5.42
N LEU A 6 10.28 0.52 -6.24
CA LEU A 6 10.33 1.81 -6.92
C LEU A 6 10.41 2.98 -5.95
N ILE A 7 9.55 3.00 -4.92
CA ILE A 7 9.58 4.02 -3.87
C ILE A 7 10.94 4.03 -3.16
N GLY A 8 11.46 2.84 -2.83
CA GLY A 8 12.77 2.67 -2.23
C GLY A 8 13.90 3.21 -3.12
N ALA A 9 13.91 2.84 -4.40
CA ALA A 9 14.89 3.28 -5.38
C ALA A 9 14.89 4.80 -5.56
N ALA A 10 13.72 5.44 -5.51
CA ALA A 10 13.56 6.88 -5.62
C ALA A 10 13.94 7.63 -4.34
N LEU A 11 13.51 7.14 -3.16
CA LEU A 11 13.54 7.94 -1.93
C LEU A 11 14.64 7.54 -0.94
N LEU A 12 15.26 6.36 -1.05
CA LEU A 12 16.34 5.98 -0.13
C LEU A 12 17.65 6.74 -0.42
N GLY A 13 17.88 7.21 -1.64
CA GLY A 13 19.08 7.99 -1.98
C GLY A 13 20.37 7.29 -1.53
N THR A 14 21.22 7.97 -0.75
CA THR A 14 22.48 7.41 -0.22
C THR A 14 22.28 6.29 0.81
N ALA A 15 21.07 6.14 1.35
CA ALA A 15 20.74 5.03 2.24
C ALA A 15 20.37 3.74 1.49
N PHE A 16 20.25 3.78 0.15
CA PHE A 16 19.89 2.63 -0.67
C PHE A 16 21.02 1.60 -0.70
N ASP A 17 20.81 0.47 -0.03
CA ASP A 17 21.60 -0.74 -0.16
C ASP A 17 20.76 -2.01 0.10
N ARG A 18 21.43 -3.16 0.08
CA ARG A 18 20.78 -4.46 0.29
C ARG A 18 20.04 -4.52 1.64
N ARG A 19 20.57 -3.90 2.70
CA ARG A 19 19.97 -3.93 4.03
C ARG A 19 18.73 -3.05 4.08
N SER A 20 18.77 -1.85 3.51
CA SER A 20 17.59 -0.98 3.46
C SER A 20 16.48 -1.58 2.62
N VAL A 21 16.81 -2.20 1.48
CA VAL A 21 15.82 -2.87 0.63
C VAL A 21 15.23 -4.08 1.36
N LEU A 22 16.04 -4.85 2.08
CA LEU A 22 15.55 -5.96 2.88
C LEU A 22 14.62 -5.51 4.02
N ILE A 23 14.92 -4.40 4.70
CA ILE A 23 14.03 -3.81 5.71
C ILE A 23 12.69 -3.40 5.08
N LEU A 24 12.76 -2.69 3.95
CA LEU A 24 11.59 -2.23 3.22
C LEU A 24 10.71 -3.39 2.75
N PHE A 25 11.31 -4.42 2.16
CA PHE A 25 10.62 -5.63 1.72
C PHE A 25 10.11 -6.48 2.89
N GLY A 26 10.87 -6.57 3.97
CA GLY A 26 10.42 -7.22 5.21
C GLY A 26 9.16 -6.58 5.77
N ALA A 27 9.03 -5.25 5.70
CA ALA A 27 7.81 -4.55 6.13
C ALA A 27 6.60 -4.87 5.24
N MET A 28 6.78 -5.02 3.92
CA MET A 28 5.69 -5.44 3.02
C MET A 28 5.27 -6.88 3.31
N ILE A 29 6.23 -7.79 3.47
CA ILE A 29 5.96 -9.19 3.84
C ILE A 29 5.20 -9.25 5.17
N ALA A 30 5.60 -8.43 6.14
CA ALA A 30 4.92 -8.35 7.42
C ALA A 30 3.46 -7.85 7.29
N ALA A 31 3.16 -6.98 6.31
CA ALA A 31 1.78 -6.60 6.01
C ALA A 31 0.96 -7.80 5.50
N ASP A 32 1.53 -8.56 4.56
CA ASP A 32 0.86 -9.72 3.93
C ASP A 32 0.61 -10.89 4.90
N LEU A 33 1.29 -10.93 6.05
CA LEU A 33 1.05 -11.92 7.09
C LEU A 33 -0.37 -11.87 7.67
N ASP A 34 -1.14 -10.79 7.44
CA ASP A 34 -2.55 -10.76 7.84
C ASP A 34 -3.42 -11.77 7.09
N SER A 35 -2.94 -12.31 5.96
CA SER A 35 -3.58 -13.45 5.28
C SER A 35 -3.72 -14.68 6.18
N PHE A 36 -2.83 -14.85 7.17
CA PHE A 36 -2.92 -15.93 8.15
C PHE A 36 -3.92 -15.63 9.28
N VAL A 37 -4.26 -14.35 9.52
CA VAL A 37 -5.25 -13.97 10.54
C VAL A 37 -6.63 -14.51 10.16
N GLY A 38 -6.94 -14.56 8.85
CA GLY A 38 -8.18 -15.16 8.33
C GLY A 38 -8.40 -16.62 8.74
N LEU A 39 -7.34 -17.38 9.04
CA LEU A 39 -7.46 -18.78 9.48
C LEU A 39 -8.09 -18.93 10.88
N VAL A 40 -8.05 -17.87 11.69
CA VAL A 40 -8.49 -17.89 13.10
C VAL A 40 -9.50 -16.79 13.43
N SER A 41 -9.81 -15.93 12.47
CA SER A 41 -10.66 -14.75 12.66
C SER A 41 -11.43 -14.43 11.38
N VAL A 42 -12.64 -13.89 11.56
CA VAL A 42 -13.45 -13.32 10.46
C VAL A 42 -12.77 -12.08 9.85
N VAL A 43 -11.79 -11.50 10.55
CA VAL A 43 -10.96 -10.41 10.05
C VAL A 43 -9.90 -10.99 9.10
N GLY A 44 -10.27 -11.14 7.83
CA GLY A 44 -9.41 -11.70 6.78
C GLY A 44 -8.32 -10.74 6.26
N HIS A 45 -7.67 -11.17 5.18
CA HIS A 45 -6.68 -10.39 4.44
C HIS A 45 -7.23 -9.01 4.05
N ARG A 46 -6.36 -7.97 4.06
CA ARG A 46 -6.70 -6.56 3.74
C ARG A 46 -7.42 -5.75 4.83
N THR A 47 -7.38 -6.24 6.07
CA THR A 47 -8.02 -5.58 7.22
C THR A 47 -7.05 -5.35 8.38
N ALA A 48 -6.41 -6.41 8.90
CA ALA A 48 -5.66 -6.31 10.15
C ALA A 48 -4.34 -5.53 10.01
N PHE A 49 -3.53 -5.83 8.99
CA PHE A 49 -2.27 -5.13 8.76
C PHE A 49 -2.34 -4.15 7.59
N HIS A 50 -3.34 -4.27 6.73
CA HIS A 50 -3.62 -3.32 5.65
C HIS A 50 -4.48 -2.12 6.10
N THR A 51 -4.22 -1.61 7.30
CA THR A 51 -4.87 -0.42 7.87
C THR A 51 -3.90 0.77 7.89
N LEU A 52 -4.38 1.97 7.55
CA LEU A 52 -3.59 3.20 7.58
C LEU A 52 -3.15 3.57 9.01
N LEU A 53 -3.79 3.00 10.04
CA LEU A 53 -3.40 3.22 11.42
C LEU A 53 -1.98 2.74 11.72
N VAL A 54 -1.50 1.67 11.06
CA VAL A 54 -0.13 1.16 11.23
C VAL A 54 0.91 2.21 10.77
N PRO A 55 0.93 2.67 9.50
CA PRO A 55 1.90 3.68 9.07
C PRO A 55 1.68 5.05 9.75
N ILE A 56 0.44 5.44 10.08
CA ILE A 56 0.17 6.69 10.81
C ILE A 56 0.78 6.63 12.22
N THR A 57 0.57 5.53 12.95
CA THR A 57 1.13 5.36 14.29
C THR A 57 2.66 5.34 14.23
N ALA A 58 3.24 4.61 13.27
CA ALA A 58 4.69 4.59 13.07
C ALA A 58 5.26 5.99 12.76
N ALA A 59 4.56 6.79 11.94
CA ALA A 59 4.93 8.17 11.63
C ALA A 59 4.87 9.07 12.87
N VAL A 60 3.79 8.98 13.67
CA VAL A 60 3.63 9.76 14.91
C VAL A 60 4.73 9.40 15.91
N VAL A 61 4.98 8.10 16.13
CA VAL A 61 6.03 7.63 17.04
C VAL A 61 7.40 8.14 16.61
N LEU A 62 7.71 8.04 15.31
CA LEU A 62 8.97 8.55 14.78
C LEU A 62 9.08 10.07 14.92
N LEU A 63 8.00 10.81 14.65
CA LEU A 63 7.97 12.27 14.78
C LEU A 63 8.18 12.69 16.25
N VAL A 64 7.54 12.02 17.19
CA VAL A 64 7.70 12.25 18.63
C VAL A 64 9.13 11.94 19.08
N ASP A 65 9.72 10.84 18.61
CA ASP A 65 11.11 10.51 18.90
C ASP A 65 12.08 11.57 18.36
N LEU A 66 11.89 12.01 17.10
CA LEU A 66 12.74 13.02 16.46
C LEU A 66 12.63 14.40 17.11
N ARG A 67 11.46 14.77 17.65
CA ARG A 67 11.25 16.02 18.38
C ARG A 67 12.06 16.13 19.67
N ARG A 68 12.58 15.01 20.20
CA ARG A 68 13.50 15.02 21.35
C ARG A 68 14.91 15.53 21.00
N GLY A 69 15.19 15.85 19.73
CA GLY A 69 16.50 16.35 19.30
C GLY A 69 17.62 15.34 19.54
N GLU A 70 18.63 15.73 20.31
CA GLU A 70 19.73 14.85 20.77
C GLU A 70 19.22 13.66 21.62
N GLY A 71 18.02 13.81 22.19
CA GLY A 71 17.28 12.78 22.91
C GLY A 71 16.66 11.68 22.03
N SER A 72 16.65 11.81 20.70
CA SER A 72 16.03 10.84 19.77
C SER A 72 16.73 9.48 19.81
N TRP A 73 16.00 8.44 20.17
CA TRP A 73 16.55 7.08 20.22
C TRP A 73 16.87 6.55 18.82
N VAL A 74 15.99 6.79 17.83
CA VAL A 74 16.20 6.33 16.45
C VAL A 74 17.45 6.99 15.86
N ARG A 75 17.58 8.31 16.04
CA ARG A 75 18.75 9.05 15.55
C ARG A 75 20.02 8.62 16.26
N ARG A 76 20.00 8.40 17.58
CA ARG A 76 21.19 7.91 18.30
C ARG A 76 21.60 6.50 17.87
N ARG A 77 20.62 5.60 17.66
CA ARG A 77 20.90 4.19 17.38
C ARG A 77 21.29 3.92 15.93
N TRP A 78 20.69 4.63 14.97
CA TRP A 78 20.85 4.36 13.53
C TRP A 78 21.20 5.58 12.69
N GLY A 79 21.38 6.74 13.31
CA GLY A 79 21.76 7.98 12.64
C GLY A 79 20.70 8.52 11.67
N PRO A 80 21.06 9.54 10.87
CA PRO A 80 20.19 10.09 9.83
C PRO A 80 19.76 9.04 8.79
N ARG A 81 20.63 8.05 8.56
CA ARG A 81 20.37 6.93 7.67
C ARG A 81 19.17 6.10 8.13
N GLY A 82 19.14 5.70 9.40
CA GLY A 82 18.01 4.95 9.95
C GLY A 82 16.71 5.71 9.85
N VAL A 83 16.73 7.00 10.18
CA VAL A 83 15.57 7.89 10.08
C VAL A 83 15.01 7.93 8.65
N ARG A 84 15.89 8.05 7.64
CA ARG A 84 15.47 8.02 6.23
C ARG A 84 14.84 6.68 5.87
N ILE A 85 15.48 5.56 6.22
CA ILE A 85 14.95 4.22 5.93
C ILE A 85 13.55 4.07 6.55
N THR A 86 13.38 4.45 7.82
CA THR A 86 12.08 4.35 8.50
C THR A 86 11.01 5.19 7.80
N TRP A 87 11.29 6.44 7.44
CA TRP A 87 10.32 7.27 6.70
C TRP A 87 9.95 6.69 5.35
N VAL A 88 10.94 6.22 4.57
CA VAL A 88 10.68 5.60 3.27
C VAL A 88 9.89 4.31 3.41
N THR A 89 10.18 3.48 4.42
CA THR A 89 9.40 2.28 4.72
C THR A 89 7.96 2.61 5.10
N ILE A 90 7.72 3.66 5.90
CA ILE A 90 6.35 4.13 6.22
C ILE A 90 5.60 4.53 4.95
N VAL A 91 6.22 5.33 4.09
CA VAL A 91 5.63 5.77 2.81
C VAL A 91 5.36 4.59 1.89
N ALA A 92 6.31 3.66 1.78
CA ALA A 92 6.15 2.45 0.98
C ALA A 92 5.04 1.54 1.52
N TYR A 93 4.88 1.44 2.84
CA TYR A 93 3.82 0.64 3.46
C TYR A 93 2.45 1.24 3.13
N ALA A 94 2.29 2.55 3.32
CA ALA A 94 1.05 3.24 2.99
C ALA A 94 0.71 3.16 1.49
N GLY A 95 1.69 3.37 0.61
CA GLY A 95 1.44 3.40 -0.84
C GLY A 95 1.37 2.02 -1.51
N ALA A 96 2.26 1.11 -1.14
CA ALA A 96 2.45 -0.16 -1.85
C ALA A 96 1.75 -1.35 -1.19
N ALA A 97 1.65 -1.39 0.14
CA ALA A 97 0.84 -2.43 0.81
C ALA A 97 -0.62 -2.01 0.81
N ILE A 98 -0.95 -0.86 1.42
CA ILE A 98 -2.34 -0.44 1.62
C ILE A 98 -2.93 0.23 0.37
N GLY A 99 -2.18 1.17 -0.22
CA GLY A 99 -2.65 1.96 -1.35
C GLY A 99 -3.08 1.10 -2.54
N LEU A 100 -2.25 0.15 -2.96
CA LEU A 100 -2.60 -0.74 -4.08
C LEU A 100 -3.89 -1.52 -3.85
N ASP A 101 -4.20 -1.87 -2.61
CA ASP A 101 -5.46 -2.56 -2.29
C ASP A 101 -6.66 -1.62 -2.37
N LEU A 102 -6.55 -0.38 -1.89
CA LEU A 102 -7.59 0.67 -2.05
C LEU A 102 -7.93 0.92 -3.52
N PHE A 103 -6.93 0.93 -4.41
CA PHE A 103 -7.11 1.12 -5.86
C PHE A 103 -7.35 -0.20 -6.62
N SER A 104 -7.57 -1.31 -5.91
CA SER A 104 -7.93 -2.60 -6.52
C SER A 104 -9.42 -2.86 -6.39
N ALA A 105 -9.95 -3.72 -7.27
CA ALA A 105 -11.38 -4.08 -7.26
C ALA A 105 -11.88 -4.63 -5.90
N GLY A 106 -11.01 -5.26 -5.11
CA GLY A 106 -11.36 -5.79 -3.79
C GLY A 106 -11.33 -4.75 -2.66
N GLY A 107 -10.70 -3.59 -2.85
CA GLY A 107 -10.59 -2.55 -1.83
C GLY A 107 -9.74 -2.96 -0.62
N ALA A 108 -9.74 -2.08 0.39
CA ALA A 108 -9.14 -2.33 1.70
C ALA A 108 -9.99 -1.67 2.81
N ASN A 109 -9.72 -2.04 4.07
CA ASN A 109 -10.35 -1.44 5.25
C ASN A 109 -9.34 -0.54 6.00
N PRO A 110 -9.07 0.69 5.50
CA PRO A 110 -7.95 1.52 5.93
C PRO A 110 -8.06 2.05 7.36
N PHE A 111 -9.23 1.98 7.99
CA PHE A 111 -9.47 2.58 9.31
C PHE A 111 -9.81 1.55 10.38
N TRP A 112 -9.77 0.26 10.06
CA TRP A 112 -9.94 -0.80 11.06
C TRP A 112 -8.82 -0.73 12.12
N PRO A 113 -9.12 -0.94 13.42
CA PRO A 113 -10.43 -1.28 14.00
C PRO A 113 -11.27 -0.07 14.44
N LEU A 114 -10.81 1.16 14.21
CA LEU A 114 -11.53 2.37 14.65
C LEU A 114 -12.83 2.58 13.86
N HIS A 115 -12.82 2.23 12.58
CA HIS A 115 -14.00 2.25 11.72
C HIS A 115 -13.92 1.09 10.73
N ASP A 116 -14.84 0.14 10.86
CA ASP A 116 -14.87 -1.08 10.07
C ASP A 116 -15.64 -0.86 8.76
N GLN A 117 -14.92 -0.52 7.68
CA GLN A 117 -15.51 -0.28 6.37
C GLN A 117 -14.49 -0.45 5.25
N PHE A 118 -14.80 -1.31 4.29
CA PHE A 118 -14.03 -1.43 3.05
C PHE A 118 -14.36 -0.29 2.08
N TYR A 119 -13.30 0.25 1.50
CA TYR A 119 -13.36 1.25 0.44
C TYR A 119 -12.60 0.77 -0.79
N VAL A 120 -13.19 1.05 -1.96
CA VAL A 120 -12.52 0.98 -3.25
C VAL A 120 -12.44 2.39 -3.80
N ILE A 121 -11.25 2.83 -4.18
CA ILE A 121 -11.05 4.07 -4.91
C ILE A 121 -11.01 3.71 -6.39
N ASP A 122 -12.18 3.69 -7.01
CA ASP A 122 -12.31 3.67 -8.46
C ASP A 122 -12.53 5.11 -8.90
N GLY A 123 -11.85 5.56 -9.94
CA GLY A 123 -11.89 6.98 -10.28
C GLY A 123 -11.04 7.33 -11.47
N LYS A 124 -11.29 8.51 -12.03
CA LYS A 124 -10.61 9.00 -13.21
C LYS A 124 -10.38 10.50 -13.16
N ILE A 125 -9.33 10.93 -13.88
CA ILE A 125 -9.10 12.33 -14.25
C ILE A 125 -9.05 12.38 -15.78
N GLU A 126 -9.91 13.19 -16.39
CA GLU A 126 -10.01 13.35 -17.84
C GLU A 126 -9.84 14.82 -18.23
N LEU A 127 -9.05 15.07 -19.27
CA LEU A 127 -9.03 16.35 -19.97
C LEU A 127 -10.04 16.29 -21.12
N SER A 128 -11.15 17.01 -20.98
CA SER A 128 -12.21 17.09 -21.97
C SER A 128 -12.22 18.45 -22.64
N SER A 129 -12.21 18.48 -23.97
CA SER A 129 -12.36 19.71 -24.75
C SER A 129 -13.69 20.43 -24.51
N ARG A 130 -14.72 19.72 -24.01
CA ARG A 130 -16.04 20.29 -23.67
C ARG A 130 -16.23 20.53 -22.18
N ARG A 131 -15.77 19.59 -21.34
CA ARG A 131 -16.02 19.60 -19.89
C ARG A 131 -14.84 20.14 -19.07
N GLY A 132 -13.73 20.51 -19.71
CA GLY A 132 -12.51 20.89 -19.00
C GLY A 132 -11.88 19.70 -18.28
N ILE A 133 -11.37 19.93 -17.08
CA ILE A 133 -10.80 18.89 -16.22
C ILE A 133 -11.94 18.21 -15.45
N VAL A 134 -12.14 16.91 -15.66
CA VAL A 134 -13.14 16.09 -14.95
C VAL A 134 -12.40 15.15 -14.00
N GLN A 135 -12.77 15.10 -12.72
CA GLN A 135 -12.17 14.21 -11.72
C GLN A 135 -13.24 13.53 -10.86
N THR A 136 -13.17 12.21 -10.66
CA THR A 136 -14.18 11.45 -9.88
C THR A 136 -13.66 10.85 -8.56
N PHE A 137 -12.36 10.98 -8.25
CA PHE A 137 -11.74 10.43 -7.03
C PHE A 137 -12.34 10.98 -5.72
N VAL A 138 -12.53 12.30 -5.62
CA VAL A 138 -13.05 13.00 -4.44
C VAL A 138 -14.25 13.85 -4.85
N ASP A 139 -15.35 13.75 -4.11
CA ASP A 139 -16.46 14.68 -4.22
C ASP A 139 -16.10 15.97 -3.47
N LEU A 140 -15.59 16.94 -4.22
CA LEU A 140 -15.34 18.29 -3.75
C LEU A 140 -16.56 19.13 -4.15
N GLY A 141 -17.71 18.88 -3.51
CA GLY A 141 -18.98 19.48 -3.86
C GLY A 141 -18.87 20.97 -4.19
N SER A 142 -19.24 21.34 -5.41
CA SER A 142 -19.50 22.74 -5.73
C SER A 142 -20.99 22.99 -5.48
N GLU A 143 -21.31 23.90 -4.55
CA GLU A 143 -22.68 24.36 -4.24
C GLU A 143 -23.36 25.11 -5.42
N ARG A 144 -22.93 24.91 -6.66
CA ARG A 144 -23.51 25.53 -7.84
C ARG A 144 -24.02 24.48 -8.80
N GLY A 145 -25.26 24.06 -8.54
CA GLY A 145 -26.26 23.72 -9.53
C GLY A 145 -25.84 22.73 -10.62
N GLY A 146 -26.22 21.46 -10.42
CA GLY A 146 -26.63 20.59 -11.52
C GLY A 146 -25.52 19.79 -12.20
N ASP A 147 -24.80 18.97 -11.45
CA ASP A 147 -24.55 17.57 -11.83
C ASP A 147 -23.96 16.87 -10.60
N ALA A 148 -24.68 15.87 -10.08
CA ALA A 148 -24.19 15.04 -8.98
C ALA A 148 -23.08 14.12 -9.52
N SER A 149 -21.85 14.64 -9.59
CA SER A 149 -20.66 13.82 -9.72
C SER A 149 -20.40 13.11 -8.39
N SER A 150 -21.18 12.07 -8.11
CA SER A 150 -20.92 11.16 -6.99
C SER A 150 -19.48 10.67 -7.08
N SER A 151 -18.70 10.84 -6.00
CA SER A 151 -17.37 10.24 -5.91
C SER A 151 -17.46 8.75 -6.27
N GLU A 152 -16.57 8.27 -7.15
CA GLU A 152 -16.46 6.86 -7.49
C GLU A 152 -15.70 6.06 -6.40
N THR A 153 -15.40 6.71 -5.26
CA THR A 153 -15.02 5.98 -4.04
C THR A 153 -16.23 5.23 -3.50
N VAL A 154 -16.21 3.90 -3.60
CA VAL A 154 -17.36 3.05 -3.22
C VAL A 154 -17.09 2.35 -1.90
N ALA A 155 -18.00 2.54 -0.96
CA ALA A 155 -18.11 1.75 0.27
C ALA A 155 -18.59 0.32 -0.09
N ARG A 156 -17.82 -0.70 0.30
CA ARG A 156 -18.08 -2.12 -0.07
C ARG A 156 -18.68 -2.99 1.04
N GLY A 157 -18.80 -2.47 2.26
CA GLY A 157 -19.31 -3.18 3.43
C GLY A 157 -18.27 -3.29 4.55
N THR A 158 -18.60 -4.02 5.61
CA THR A 158 -17.72 -4.24 6.77
C THR A 158 -16.81 -5.45 6.57
N SER A 159 -15.89 -5.73 7.50
CA SER A 159 -15.09 -6.96 7.47
C SER A 159 -15.88 -8.26 7.64
N ARG A 160 -17.20 -8.19 7.88
CA ARG A 160 -18.09 -9.36 7.84
C ARG A 160 -18.73 -9.57 6.47
N ASP A 161 -18.85 -8.51 5.69
CA ASP A 161 -19.54 -8.53 4.39
C ASP A 161 -18.56 -8.77 3.24
N VAL A 162 -17.28 -8.42 3.44
CA VAL A 162 -16.23 -8.53 2.43
C VAL A 162 -15.19 -9.53 2.89
N ASN A 163 -15.19 -10.71 2.24
CA ASN A 163 -14.18 -11.73 2.42
C ASN A 163 -13.36 -11.90 1.14
N VAL A 164 -12.03 -11.89 1.28
CA VAL A 164 -11.11 -11.99 0.15
C VAL A 164 -10.45 -13.35 0.16
N SER A 165 -10.76 -14.16 -0.87
CA SER A 165 -10.09 -15.45 -1.08
C SER A 165 -8.60 -15.24 -1.35
N THR A 166 -7.77 -16.04 -0.67
CA THR A 166 -6.31 -16.07 -0.81
C THR A 166 -5.82 -17.50 -1.01
N GLY A 167 -4.57 -17.69 -1.44
CA GLY A 167 -4.01 -19.05 -1.48
C GLY A 167 -3.87 -19.72 -0.10
N ILE A 168 -3.88 -18.93 0.99
CA ILE A 168 -3.82 -19.40 2.39
C ILE A 168 -5.21 -19.78 2.89
N ASP A 169 -6.20 -18.92 2.64
CA ASP A 169 -7.61 -19.13 2.92
C ASP A 169 -8.42 -19.01 1.62
N PRO A 170 -8.56 -20.11 0.86
CA PRO A 170 -9.20 -20.06 -0.45
C PRO A 170 -10.73 -20.03 -0.39
N ASN A 171 -11.33 -20.36 0.77
CA ASN A 171 -12.77 -20.42 0.99
C ASN A 171 -13.16 -19.72 2.32
N PRO A 172 -12.99 -18.39 2.39
CA PRO A 172 -13.18 -17.64 3.63
C PRO A 172 -14.64 -17.62 4.13
N ASP A 173 -15.61 -17.87 3.24
CA ASP A 173 -17.03 -17.93 3.59
C ASP A 173 -17.47 -19.30 4.15
N GLY A 174 -16.57 -20.29 4.16
CA GLY A 174 -16.82 -21.59 4.79
C GLY A 174 -17.89 -22.45 4.10
N GLY A 175 -18.15 -22.24 2.80
CA GLY A 175 -19.12 -23.04 2.06
C GLY A 175 -18.64 -24.48 1.84
N ASP A 176 -19.49 -25.47 2.07
CA ASP A 176 -19.18 -26.87 1.77
C ASP A 176 -19.03 -27.06 0.25
N THR A 177 -17.80 -27.27 -0.21
CA THR A 177 -17.52 -27.62 -1.60
C THR A 177 -17.33 -29.12 -1.72
N ALA A 178 -18.18 -29.78 -2.51
CA ALA A 178 -18.03 -31.20 -2.85
C ALA A 178 -16.75 -31.47 -3.67
N GLU A 179 -16.16 -30.43 -4.27
CA GLU A 179 -14.93 -30.49 -5.03
C GLU A 179 -13.72 -29.98 -4.22
N PRO A 180 -12.50 -30.46 -4.52
CA PRO A 180 -11.27 -29.92 -3.94
C PRO A 180 -11.15 -28.41 -4.19
N VAL A 181 -10.93 -27.63 -3.13
CA VAL A 181 -10.73 -26.19 -3.24
C VAL A 181 -9.34 -25.89 -3.80
N ASP A 182 -9.28 -25.20 -4.95
CA ASP A 182 -8.03 -24.76 -5.56
C ASP A 182 -7.36 -23.62 -4.76
N ARG A 183 -6.03 -23.68 -4.63
CA ARG A 183 -5.23 -22.67 -3.91
C ARG A 183 -4.43 -21.83 -4.88
N VAL A 184 -4.98 -20.68 -5.23
CA VAL A 184 -4.36 -19.78 -6.20
C VAL A 184 -3.54 -18.71 -5.50
N PHE A 185 -2.24 -18.65 -5.83
CA PHE A 185 -1.33 -17.57 -5.44
C PHE A 185 -1.04 -16.70 -6.67
N PRO A 186 -1.84 -15.66 -6.90
CA PRO A 186 -1.68 -14.84 -8.10
C PRO A 186 -0.38 -14.05 -8.03
N VAL A 187 0.46 -14.19 -9.07
CA VAL A 187 1.66 -13.36 -9.23
C VAL A 187 1.29 -12.02 -9.86
N VAL A 188 0.44 -12.03 -10.90
CA VAL A 188 -0.15 -10.86 -11.58
C VAL A 188 -1.56 -11.20 -12.04
N ARG A 189 -2.50 -10.26 -11.96
CA ARG A 189 -3.91 -10.43 -12.37
C ARG A 189 -4.28 -9.62 -13.62
N SER A 190 -3.43 -8.71 -14.08
CA SER A 190 -3.68 -7.90 -15.28
C SER A 190 -2.37 -7.53 -16.01
N GLY A 191 -2.48 -7.16 -17.29
CA GLY A 191 -1.33 -6.75 -18.10
C GLY A 191 -0.58 -5.54 -17.52
N TRP A 192 -1.30 -4.56 -16.94
CA TRP A 192 -0.65 -3.40 -16.31
C TRP A 192 0.09 -3.79 -15.02
N GLN A 193 -0.41 -4.77 -14.26
CA GLN A 193 0.30 -5.27 -13.07
C GLN A 193 1.60 -5.96 -13.46
N LEU A 194 1.60 -6.71 -14.56
CA LEU A 194 2.83 -7.27 -15.12
C LEU A 194 3.82 -6.19 -15.53
N LEU A 195 3.36 -5.12 -16.18
CA LEU A 195 4.22 -3.99 -16.52
C LEU A 195 4.85 -3.35 -15.27
N VAL A 196 4.06 -3.09 -14.24
CA VAL A 196 4.55 -2.54 -12.96
C VAL A 196 5.54 -3.48 -12.29
N LEU A 197 5.27 -4.79 -12.31
CA LEU A 197 6.19 -5.80 -11.78
C LEU A 197 7.54 -5.76 -12.49
N VAL A 198 7.54 -5.79 -13.82
CA VAL A 198 8.75 -5.79 -14.65
C VAL A 198 9.53 -4.50 -14.48
N VAL A 199 8.86 -3.35 -14.63
CA VAL A 199 9.50 -2.03 -14.51
C VAL A 199 10.01 -1.82 -13.09
N GLY A 200 9.19 -2.09 -12.08
CA GLY A 200 9.56 -1.84 -10.69
C GLY A 200 10.72 -2.72 -10.21
N THR A 201 10.71 -4.00 -10.60
CA THR A 201 11.82 -4.91 -10.29
C THR A 201 13.09 -4.48 -11.02
N THR A 202 12.99 -4.17 -12.32
CA THR A 202 14.14 -3.74 -13.13
C THR A 202 14.76 -2.46 -12.58
N VAL A 203 13.96 -1.43 -12.26
CA VAL A 203 14.45 -0.16 -11.70
C VAL A 203 15.12 -0.38 -10.35
N THR A 204 14.49 -1.17 -9.47
CA THR A 204 15.05 -1.48 -8.15
C THR A 204 16.38 -2.22 -8.28
N ALA A 205 16.47 -3.19 -9.19
CA ALA A 205 17.69 -3.94 -9.46
C ALA A 205 18.76 -3.04 -10.08
N ALA A 206 18.42 -2.27 -11.12
CA ALA A 206 19.32 -1.35 -11.80
C ALA A 206 19.94 -0.33 -10.84
N ARG A 207 19.20 0.11 -9.81
CA ARG A 207 19.70 1.02 -8.77
C ARG A 207 20.95 0.49 -8.04
N PHE A 208 21.19 -0.82 -8.02
CA PHE A 208 22.40 -1.41 -7.43
C PHE A 208 23.63 -1.36 -8.34
N TYR A 209 23.44 -1.18 -9.66
CA TYR A 209 24.49 -1.32 -10.65
C TYR A 209 24.74 -0.04 -11.46
N VAL A 210 23.73 0.83 -11.57
CA VAL A 210 23.83 2.10 -12.29
C VAL A 210 24.43 3.16 -11.38
N ASP A 211 25.53 3.76 -11.83
CA ASP A 211 26.16 4.88 -11.13
C ASP A 211 25.17 6.05 -11.02
N GLN A 212 25.21 6.70 -9.88
CA GLN A 212 24.32 7.81 -9.52
C GLN A 212 25.02 9.15 -9.58
N THR A 213 26.33 9.13 -9.78
CA THR A 213 27.12 10.32 -10.04
C THR A 213 27.07 10.61 -11.53
N VAL A 214 26.74 11.86 -11.86
CA VAL A 214 26.95 12.38 -13.21
C VAL A 214 28.38 12.91 -13.25
N PRO A 215 29.21 12.51 -14.22
CA PRO A 215 30.55 13.06 -14.38
C PRO A 215 30.47 14.60 -14.43
N ALA A 216 31.38 15.28 -13.73
CA ALA A 216 31.56 16.71 -13.93
C ALA A 216 32.12 16.90 -15.35
N GLU A 217 31.46 17.74 -16.16
CA GLU A 217 31.97 18.20 -17.45
C GLU A 217 33.31 18.95 -17.31
#